data_AF-A0AAU6E985-F1
#
_entry.id   AF-A0AAU6E985-F1
#
_cell.length_a   1.000
_cell.length_b   1.000
_cell.length_c   1.000
_cell.angle_alpha   90.00
_cell.angle_beta   90.00
_cell.angle_gamma   90.00
#
_symmetry.space_group_name_H-M   'P 1'
#
loop_
_entity.id
_entity.type
_entity.pdbx_description
1 polymer ?
#
loop_
_entity_poly.entity_id
_entity_poly.type
_entity_poly.pdbx_seq_one_letter_code
_entity_poly.pdbx_strand_id
1 'polypeptide(L)'
;MVRAYPFSWDFGFIWPPETEESEENLTYARAVLEACLPPVALASPEPPEQPIVYEYRDDDRPEWLGIRTILRERMPYARHVTAERMADAKAECARRSIDTTDFEEIWTRRVIAWIAEQTLYWCGLMVDDEKALTPWLMDLAELYVRRGMAGEKGVGALCRTKAVPESRAALARLATHEGLPDEIRELILYELRSCPDRR
;
A
#
# COMPACT_ATOMS: atom_id res chain seq x y z
N MET A 1 -5.78 14.59 7.14
CA MET A 1 -5.64 14.21 5.73
C MET A 1 -6.08 12.78 5.51
N VAL A 2 -5.36 11.77 6.00
CA VAL A 2 -5.72 10.33 5.89
C VAL A 2 -7.12 9.99 6.45
N ARG A 3 -7.61 10.73 7.44
CA ARG A 3 -8.96 10.54 8.00
C ARG A 3 -10.11 10.87 7.03
N ALA A 4 -9.87 11.62 5.95
CA ALA A 4 -10.90 11.92 4.97
C ALA A 4 -11.03 10.82 3.90
N TYR A 5 -10.33 9.68 4.08
CA TYR A 5 -10.37 8.59 3.11
C TYR A 5 -11.81 8.08 2.97
N PRO A 6 -12.41 8.11 1.77
CA PRO A 6 -13.86 8.15 1.70
C PRO A 6 -14.52 6.77 1.87
N PHE A 7 -13.74 5.69 1.75
CA PHE A 7 -14.26 4.34 1.51
C PHE A 7 -13.79 3.29 2.52
N SER A 8 -14.51 2.17 2.57
CA SER A 8 -14.45 1.19 3.66
C SER A 8 -13.38 0.09 3.51
N TRP A 9 -13.04 -0.55 4.64
CA TRP A 9 -12.15 -1.70 4.76
C TRP A 9 -12.65 -2.96 4.03
N ASP A 10 -13.94 -3.12 3.77
CA ASP A 10 -14.49 -4.32 3.11
C ASP A 10 -14.01 -4.47 1.67
N PHE A 11 -13.61 -3.34 1.07
CA PHE A 11 -12.93 -3.29 -0.21
C PHE A 11 -11.44 -2.98 -0.03
N GLY A 12 -10.84 -3.22 1.15
CA GLY A 12 -9.41 -3.01 1.37
C GLY A 12 -8.94 -1.55 1.34
N PHE A 13 -9.82 -0.57 1.58
CA PHE A 13 -9.60 0.86 1.28
C PHE A 13 -9.52 1.19 -0.22
N ILE A 14 -10.16 0.40 -1.09
CA ILE A 14 -10.23 0.71 -2.53
C ILE A 14 -10.73 2.16 -2.71
N TRP A 15 -9.93 2.93 -3.44
CA TRP A 15 -10.37 4.17 -4.05
C TRP A 15 -11.21 3.77 -5.28
N PRO A 16 -12.53 4.04 -5.31
CA PRO A 16 -13.42 3.49 -6.30
C PRO A 16 -12.94 3.82 -7.70
N PRO A 17 -13.04 2.87 -8.64
CA PRO A 17 -12.78 3.10 -10.05
C PRO A 17 -13.52 4.31 -10.62
N GLU A 18 -14.67 4.64 -10.06
CA GLU A 18 -15.54 5.75 -10.48
C GLU A 18 -15.09 7.10 -9.91
N THR A 19 -14.01 7.16 -9.13
CA THR A 19 -13.51 8.44 -8.63
C THR A 19 -12.94 9.25 -9.77
N GLU A 20 -13.52 10.44 -9.98
CA GLU A 20 -13.13 11.35 -11.04
C GLU A 20 -11.64 11.73 -10.97
N GLU A 21 -10.99 11.76 -12.13
CA GLU A 21 -9.62 12.25 -12.32
C GLU A 21 -9.56 13.79 -12.27
N SER A 22 -10.04 14.37 -11.16
CA SER A 22 -10.01 15.82 -10.94
C SER A 22 -8.69 16.25 -10.29
N GLU A 23 -8.30 17.51 -10.50
CA GLU A 23 -7.14 18.12 -9.83
C GLU A 23 -7.24 18.02 -8.30
N GLU A 24 -8.45 18.16 -7.76
CA GLU A 24 -8.73 18.00 -6.33
C GLU A 24 -8.41 16.58 -5.84
N ASN A 25 -8.88 15.56 -6.56
CA ASN A 25 -8.64 14.16 -6.20
C ASN A 25 -7.17 13.76 -6.34
N LEU A 26 -6.49 14.25 -7.38
CA LEU A 26 -5.05 14.03 -7.57
C LEU A 26 -4.22 14.72 -6.48
N THR A 27 -4.58 15.95 -6.12
CA THR A 27 -3.96 16.68 -5.00
C THR A 27 -4.17 15.94 -3.69
N TYR A 28 -5.38 15.46 -3.45
CA TYR A 28 -5.72 14.70 -2.25
C TYR A 28 -4.97 13.35 -2.20
N ALA A 29 -4.89 12.62 -3.31
CA ALA A 29 -4.15 11.36 -3.43
C ALA A 29 -2.65 11.54 -3.15
N ARG A 30 -2.03 12.56 -3.77
CA ARG A 30 -0.64 12.94 -3.48
C ARG A 30 -0.43 13.19 -2.00
N ALA A 31 -1.32 13.98 -1.39
CA ALA A 31 -1.17 14.38 -0.01
C ALA A 31 -1.40 13.19 0.97
N VAL A 32 -2.28 12.25 0.62
CA VAL A 32 -2.41 10.96 1.33
C VAL A 32 -1.12 10.15 1.25
N LEU A 33 -0.51 10.05 0.06
CA LEU A 33 0.75 9.32 -0.14
C LEU A 33 1.91 9.99 0.61
N GLU A 34 2.01 11.31 0.62
CA GLU A 34 3.02 12.03 1.40
C GLU A 34 2.82 11.79 2.91
N ALA A 35 1.58 11.79 3.40
CA ALA A 35 1.27 11.57 4.81
C ALA A 35 1.47 10.13 5.28
N CYS A 36 1.28 9.14 4.40
CA CYS A 36 1.45 7.72 4.70
C CYS A 36 2.91 7.25 4.54
N LEU A 37 3.77 8.05 3.93
CA LEU A 37 5.13 7.65 3.62
C LEU A 37 5.94 7.46 4.93
N PRO A 38 6.52 6.27 5.17
CA PRO A 38 7.30 6.04 6.38
C PRO A 38 8.56 6.91 6.34
N PRO A 39 9.05 7.49 7.45
CA PRO A 39 10.18 8.41 7.43
C PRO A 39 11.52 7.72 7.10
N VAL A 40 11.62 6.42 7.39
CA VAL A 40 12.78 5.56 7.15
C VAL A 40 12.33 4.21 6.59
N ALA A 41 13.28 3.41 6.11
CA ALA A 41 12.99 2.05 5.67
C ALA A 41 12.47 1.20 6.83
N LEU A 42 11.44 0.40 6.55
CA LEU A 42 10.86 -0.52 7.52
C LEU A 42 11.77 -1.76 7.69
N ALA A 43 11.77 -2.31 8.91
CA ALA A 43 12.49 -3.54 9.23
C ALA A 43 11.88 -4.78 8.55
N SER A 44 10.61 -4.70 8.16
CA SER A 44 9.91 -5.74 7.42
C SER A 44 8.95 -5.08 6.43
N PRO A 45 8.73 -5.69 5.25
CA PRO A 45 7.80 -5.15 4.27
C PRO A 45 6.38 -5.03 4.82
N GLU A 46 5.70 -3.94 4.46
CA GLU A 46 4.31 -3.70 4.82
C GLU A 46 3.48 -3.27 3.60
N PRO A 47 2.20 -3.68 3.51
CA PRO A 47 1.57 -4.68 4.37
C PRO A 47 2.19 -6.07 4.19
N PRO A 48 1.96 -7.01 5.13
CA PRO A 48 2.41 -8.39 4.94
C PRO A 48 1.75 -8.97 3.69
N GLU A 49 2.45 -9.88 3.02
CA GLU A 49 1.92 -10.61 1.88
C GLU A 49 0.58 -11.26 2.24
N GLN A 50 -0.42 -11.04 1.39
CA GLN A 50 -1.73 -11.65 1.60
C GLN A 50 -1.65 -13.13 1.23
N PRO A 51 -1.97 -14.05 2.16
CA PRO A 51 -1.97 -15.47 1.86
C PRO A 51 -3.01 -15.80 0.79
N ILE A 52 -2.64 -16.66 -0.16
CA ILE A 52 -3.55 -17.17 -1.18
C ILE A 52 -4.54 -18.12 -0.51
N VAL A 53 -5.79 -17.65 -0.33
CA VAL A 53 -6.82 -18.25 0.54
C VAL A 53 -7.16 -19.72 0.20
N TYR A 54 -6.90 -20.17 -1.03
CA TYR A 54 -7.18 -21.55 -1.46
C TYR A 54 -6.12 -22.58 -1.04
N GLU A 55 -4.99 -22.14 -0.47
CA GLU A 55 -3.84 -23.01 -0.17
C GLU A 55 -3.72 -23.37 1.33
N TYR A 56 -4.52 -22.75 2.20
CA TYR A 56 -4.42 -22.93 3.64
C TYR A 56 -5.51 -23.85 4.19
N ARG A 57 -5.11 -24.85 4.98
CA ARG A 57 -6.03 -25.47 5.96
C ARG A 57 -6.31 -24.43 7.04
N ASP A 58 -7.47 -24.50 7.70
CA ASP A 58 -7.87 -23.47 8.67
C ASP A 58 -6.86 -23.25 9.81
N ASP A 59 -6.06 -24.27 10.14
CA ASP A 59 -5.01 -24.22 11.17
C ASP A 59 -3.72 -23.48 10.75
N ASP A 60 -3.50 -23.24 9.46
CA ASP A 60 -2.28 -22.62 8.93
C ASP A 60 -2.44 -21.10 8.67
N ARG A 61 -3.61 -20.52 8.99
CA ARG A 61 -3.89 -19.11 8.71
C ARG A 61 -3.07 -18.19 9.62
N PRO A 62 -2.37 -17.19 9.06
CA PRO A 62 -1.65 -16.22 9.88
C PRO A 62 -2.58 -15.51 10.87
N GLU A 63 -2.18 -15.43 12.14
CA GLU A 63 -2.95 -14.82 13.23
C GLU A 63 -3.37 -13.38 12.93
N TRP A 64 -2.54 -12.65 12.17
CA TRP A 64 -2.85 -11.28 11.75
C TRP A 64 -4.14 -11.18 10.90
N LEU A 65 -4.56 -12.23 10.19
CA LEU A 65 -5.85 -12.23 9.50
C LEU A 65 -7.03 -12.12 10.46
N GLY A 66 -6.93 -12.74 11.64
CA GLY A 66 -7.93 -12.65 12.70
C GLY A 66 -8.02 -11.23 13.24
N ILE A 67 -6.88 -10.59 13.49
CA ILE A 67 -6.83 -9.18 13.93
C ILE A 67 -7.37 -8.26 12.84
N ARG A 68 -7.00 -8.45 11.57
CA ARG A 68 -7.53 -7.69 10.44
C ARG A 68 -9.05 -7.80 10.37
N THR A 69 -9.62 -8.98 10.64
CA THR A 69 -11.07 -9.17 10.68
C THR A 69 -11.72 -8.33 11.79
N ILE A 70 -11.15 -8.34 12.99
CA ILE A 70 -11.65 -7.55 14.13
C ILE A 70 -11.59 -6.04 13.84
N LEU A 71 -10.46 -5.57 13.30
CA LEU A 71 -10.31 -4.16 12.96
C LEU A 71 -11.30 -3.76 11.85
N ARG A 72 -11.54 -4.61 10.85
CA ARG A 72 -12.54 -4.36 9.81
C ARG A 72 -13.93 -4.12 10.38
N GLU A 73 -14.35 -4.95 11.33
CA GLU A 73 -15.65 -4.85 11.98
C GLU A 73 -15.78 -3.56 12.81
N ARG A 74 -14.72 -3.16 13.52
CA ARG A 74 -14.75 -2.03 14.47
C ARG A 74 -14.47 -0.67 13.84
N MET A 75 -13.60 -0.63 12.84
CA MET A 75 -13.18 0.58 12.14
C MET A 75 -13.32 0.41 10.63
N PRO A 76 -14.55 0.26 10.11
CA PRO A 76 -14.76 -0.03 8.71
C PRO A 76 -14.32 1.09 7.76
N TYR A 77 -13.92 2.27 8.23
CA TYR A 77 -13.45 3.38 7.38
C TYR A 77 -12.21 4.01 8.00
N ALA A 78 -11.33 4.65 7.21
CA ALA A 78 -10.14 5.31 7.75
C ALA A 78 -10.48 6.39 8.80
N ARG A 79 -11.60 7.11 8.63
CA ARG A 79 -12.12 8.07 9.63
C ARG A 79 -12.45 7.46 10.99
N HIS A 80 -12.67 6.14 11.03
CA HIS A 80 -12.94 5.41 12.26
C HIS A 80 -11.67 4.92 12.95
N VAL A 81 -10.50 5.00 12.30
CA VAL A 81 -9.22 4.65 12.92
C VAL A 81 -8.87 5.73 13.94
N THR A 82 -9.18 5.44 15.20
CA THR A 82 -9.01 6.32 16.36
C THR A 82 -8.33 5.54 17.47
N ALA A 83 -7.62 6.23 18.37
CA ALA A 83 -6.95 5.58 19.50
C ALA A 83 -7.93 4.76 20.35
N GLU A 84 -9.14 5.27 20.60
CA GLU A 84 -10.21 4.58 21.31
C GLU A 84 -10.61 3.28 20.59
N ARG A 85 -10.91 3.32 19.29
CA ARG A 85 -11.30 2.11 18.56
C ARG A 85 -10.15 1.12 18.36
N MET A 86 -8.91 1.60 18.31
CA MET A 86 -7.71 0.75 18.31
C MET A 86 -7.56 0.02 19.65
N ALA A 87 -7.77 0.72 20.77
CA ALA A 87 -7.77 0.12 22.10
C ALA A 87 -8.90 -0.91 22.27
N ASP A 88 -10.11 -0.60 21.77
CA ASP A 88 -11.23 -1.54 21.77
C ASP A 88 -10.95 -2.80 20.93
N ALA A 89 -10.32 -2.63 19.77
CA ALA A 89 -9.91 -3.76 18.94
C ALA A 89 -8.82 -4.60 19.61
N LYS A 90 -7.84 -3.97 20.24
CA LYS A 90 -6.82 -4.65 21.05
C LYS A 90 -7.47 -5.47 22.18
N ALA A 91 -8.44 -4.90 22.88
CA ALA A 91 -9.16 -5.59 23.95
C ALA A 91 -9.99 -6.78 23.42
N GLU A 92 -10.56 -6.68 22.21
CA GLU A 92 -11.22 -7.80 21.54
C GLU A 92 -10.23 -8.91 21.16
N CYS A 93 -9.06 -8.56 20.59
CA CYS A 93 -8.01 -9.52 20.27
C CYS A 93 -7.56 -10.29 21.52
N ALA A 94 -7.31 -9.58 22.63
CA ALA A 94 -6.94 -10.19 23.90
C ALA A 94 -8.04 -11.15 24.43
N ARG A 95 -9.33 -10.80 24.30
CA ARG A 95 -10.44 -11.69 24.66
C ARG A 95 -10.49 -12.97 23.83
N ARG A 96 -9.96 -12.95 22.62
CA ARG A 96 -9.84 -14.12 21.73
C ARG A 96 -8.50 -14.84 21.86
N SER A 97 -7.69 -14.50 22.88
CA SER A 97 -6.35 -15.06 23.10
C SER A 97 -5.39 -14.84 21.93
N ILE A 98 -5.59 -13.75 21.17
CA ILE A 98 -4.68 -13.31 20.11
C ILE A 98 -3.57 -12.47 20.74
N ASP A 99 -2.32 -12.65 20.31
CA ASP A 99 -1.21 -11.82 20.78
C ASP A 99 -1.43 -10.34 20.39
N THR A 100 -1.23 -9.46 21.38
CA THR A 100 -1.40 -8.01 21.23
C THR A 100 -0.14 -7.22 21.59
N THR A 101 1.00 -7.91 21.63
CA THR A 101 2.33 -7.27 21.72
C THR A 101 2.50 -6.29 20.57
N ASP A 102 2.92 -5.07 20.89
CA ASP A 102 3.12 -3.95 19.94
C ASP A 102 1.93 -3.64 19.02
N PHE A 103 0.71 -4.00 19.45
CA PHE A 103 -0.50 -3.93 18.62
C PHE A 103 -0.71 -2.56 17.97
N GLU A 104 -0.66 -1.49 18.75
CA GLU A 104 -0.96 -0.15 18.23
C GLU A 104 0.07 0.28 17.17
N GLU A 105 1.34 -0.01 17.39
CA GLU A 105 2.41 0.35 16.46
C GLU A 105 2.28 -0.44 15.15
N ILE A 106 2.19 -1.78 15.24
CA ILE A 106 2.09 -2.68 14.10
C ILE A 106 0.83 -2.38 13.29
N TRP A 107 -0.32 -2.25 13.95
CA TRP A 107 -1.59 -2.12 13.25
C TRP A 107 -1.83 -0.72 12.71
N THR A 108 -1.32 0.33 13.36
CA THR A 108 -1.30 1.67 12.75
C THR A 108 -0.50 1.64 11.45
N ARG A 109 0.70 1.03 11.48
CA ARG A 109 1.56 0.92 10.30
C ARG A 109 0.90 0.14 9.16
N ARG A 110 0.28 -1.00 9.46
CA ARG A 110 -0.44 -1.82 8.46
C ARG A 110 -1.62 -1.10 7.84
N VAL A 111 -2.40 -0.40 8.66
CA VAL A 111 -3.52 0.41 8.17
C VAL A 111 -3.02 1.51 7.23
N ILE A 112 -1.95 2.19 7.59
CA ILE A 112 -1.30 3.20 6.73
C ILE A 112 -0.81 2.57 5.43
N ALA A 113 -0.15 1.40 5.50
CA ALA A 113 0.37 0.70 4.33
C ALA A 113 -0.75 0.28 3.37
N TRP A 114 -1.88 -0.22 3.86
CA TRP A 114 -3.04 -0.54 3.02
C TRP A 114 -3.65 0.69 2.36
N ILE A 115 -3.74 1.82 3.06
CA ILE A 115 -4.21 3.07 2.48
C ILE A 115 -3.27 3.53 1.36
N ALA A 116 -1.96 3.46 1.59
CA ALA A 116 -0.96 3.81 0.58
C ALA A 116 -1.02 2.90 -0.65
N GLU A 117 -1.14 1.58 -0.45
CA GLU A 117 -1.29 0.61 -1.54
C GLU A 117 -2.47 0.94 -2.45
N GLN A 118 -3.63 1.23 -1.89
CA GLN A 118 -4.82 1.52 -2.68
C GLN A 118 -4.73 2.86 -3.39
N THR A 119 -4.10 3.84 -2.76
CA THR A 119 -3.86 5.14 -3.41
C THR A 119 -2.88 4.98 -4.58
N LEU A 120 -1.78 4.23 -4.40
CA LEU A 120 -0.84 3.91 -5.47
C LEU A 120 -1.49 3.09 -6.59
N TYR A 121 -2.36 2.14 -6.23
CA TYR A 121 -3.11 1.34 -7.20
C TYR A 121 -4.02 2.22 -8.06
N TRP A 122 -4.78 3.13 -7.44
CA TRP A 122 -5.64 4.06 -8.17
C TRP A 122 -4.82 4.98 -9.08
N CYS A 123 -3.77 5.62 -8.56
CA CYS A 123 -2.89 6.46 -9.37
C CYS A 123 -2.21 5.70 -10.52
N GLY A 124 -1.80 4.45 -10.28
CA GLY A 124 -1.07 3.66 -11.28
C GLY A 124 -1.97 2.98 -12.31
N LEU A 125 -3.18 2.54 -11.94
CA LEU A 125 -4.01 1.72 -12.81
C LEU A 125 -5.27 2.42 -13.32
N MET A 126 -5.79 3.40 -12.57
CA MET A 126 -7.10 3.99 -12.84
C MET A 126 -7.03 5.40 -13.41
N VAL A 127 -5.95 6.13 -13.20
CA VAL A 127 -5.75 7.47 -13.75
C VAL A 127 -5.11 7.37 -15.13
N ASP A 128 -5.81 7.83 -16.17
CA ASP A 128 -5.32 7.81 -17.55
C ASP A 128 -4.40 9.01 -17.87
N ASP A 129 -4.56 10.15 -17.18
CA ASP A 129 -3.72 11.33 -17.42
C ASP A 129 -2.33 11.23 -16.77
N GLU A 130 -1.39 10.59 -17.48
CA GLU A 130 0.02 10.52 -17.08
C GLU A 130 0.64 11.90 -16.80
N LYS A 131 0.23 12.96 -17.52
CA LYS A 131 0.82 14.30 -17.32
C LYS A 131 0.45 14.89 -15.97
N ALA A 132 -0.70 14.53 -15.43
CA ALA A 132 -1.14 14.99 -14.11
C ALA A 132 -0.41 14.27 -12.96
N LEU A 133 0.07 13.05 -13.19
CA LEU A 133 0.82 12.23 -12.22
C LEU A 133 2.33 12.51 -12.22
N THR A 134 2.87 12.83 -13.39
CA THR A 134 4.32 12.93 -13.65
C THR A 134 5.11 14.04 -12.93
N PRO A 135 4.50 15.00 -12.20
CA PRO A 135 5.29 15.86 -11.32
C PRO A 135 5.71 15.20 -9.99
N TRP A 136 5.11 14.07 -9.58
CA TRP A 136 5.25 13.60 -8.20
C TRP A 136 5.14 12.08 -7.99
N LEU A 137 4.43 11.34 -8.85
CA LEU A 137 4.12 9.94 -8.59
C LEU A 137 5.36 9.05 -8.58
N MET A 138 6.32 9.30 -9.49
CA MET A 138 7.52 8.47 -9.62
C MET A 138 8.40 8.53 -8.37
N ASP A 139 8.60 9.74 -7.83
CA ASP A 139 9.40 9.94 -6.63
C ASP A 139 8.73 9.29 -5.42
N LEU A 140 7.42 9.46 -5.25
CA LEU A 140 6.69 8.81 -4.16
C LEU A 140 6.71 7.28 -4.32
N ALA A 141 6.40 6.75 -5.49
CA ALA A 141 6.38 5.32 -5.74
C ALA A 141 7.75 4.68 -5.49
N GLU A 142 8.85 5.29 -5.94
CA GLU A 142 10.20 4.84 -5.61
C GLU A 142 10.46 4.85 -4.10
N LEU A 143 10.08 5.93 -3.41
CA LEU A 143 10.27 6.03 -1.96
C LEU A 143 9.49 4.97 -1.18
N TYR A 144 8.26 4.66 -1.60
CA TYR A 144 7.46 3.57 -1.02
C TYR A 144 8.19 2.23 -1.15
N VAL A 145 8.63 1.89 -2.36
CA VAL A 145 9.37 0.64 -2.61
C VAL A 145 10.66 0.58 -1.80
N ARG A 146 11.48 1.63 -1.84
CA ARG A 146 12.76 1.70 -1.08
C ARG A 146 12.58 1.60 0.42
N ARG A 147 11.46 2.10 0.95
CA ARG A 147 11.18 2.06 2.38
C ARG A 147 10.42 0.81 2.81
N GLY A 148 10.17 -0.13 1.90
CA GLY A 148 9.50 -1.38 2.20
C GLY A 148 8.02 -1.22 2.52
N MET A 149 7.36 -0.16 2.03
CA MET A 149 5.92 0.04 2.20
C MET A 149 5.22 0.04 0.84
N ALA A 150 4.10 -0.68 0.71
CA ALA A 150 3.30 -0.75 -0.51
C ALA A 150 4.13 -1.13 -1.77
N GLY A 151 5.14 -1.97 -1.61
CA GLY A 151 6.18 -2.20 -2.62
C GLY A 151 5.64 -2.66 -3.97
N GLU A 152 4.75 -3.66 -3.98
CA GLU A 152 4.17 -4.18 -5.23
C GLU A 152 3.41 -3.10 -6.00
N LYS A 153 2.61 -2.29 -5.30
CA LYS A 153 1.81 -1.21 -5.92
C LYS A 153 2.67 -0.02 -6.33
N GLY A 154 3.75 0.27 -5.59
CA GLY A 154 4.76 1.24 -5.99
C GLY A 154 5.44 0.84 -7.31
N VAL A 155 5.87 -0.42 -7.43
CA VAL A 155 6.40 -0.95 -8.70
C VAL A 155 5.35 -0.88 -9.80
N GLY A 156 4.12 -1.32 -9.52
CA GLY A 156 3.00 -1.23 -10.48
C GLY A 156 2.77 0.18 -11.02
N ALA A 157 2.78 1.20 -10.15
CA ALA A 157 2.64 2.61 -10.55
C ALA A 157 3.78 3.10 -11.45
N LEU A 158 5.03 2.71 -11.14
CA LEU A 158 6.19 3.02 -11.99
C LEU A 158 6.11 2.31 -13.36
N CYS A 159 5.65 1.06 -13.38
CA CYS A 159 5.50 0.29 -14.61
C CYS A 159 4.39 0.85 -15.52
N ARG A 160 3.36 1.44 -14.93
CA ARG A 160 2.25 2.07 -15.67
C ARG A 160 2.68 3.38 -16.30
N THR A 161 3.50 4.15 -15.61
CA THR A 161 4.08 5.39 -16.13
C THR A 161 5.42 5.19 -16.85
N LYS A 162 5.77 3.95 -17.28
CA LYS A 162 7.10 3.65 -17.84
C LYS A 162 7.46 4.36 -19.15
N ALA A 163 6.50 4.97 -19.84
CA ALA A 163 6.79 5.83 -20.99
C ALA A 163 7.59 7.08 -20.55
N VAL A 164 7.43 7.48 -19.28
CA VAL A 164 8.13 8.58 -18.63
C VAL A 164 9.57 8.14 -18.30
N PRO A 165 10.60 8.87 -18.76
CA PRO A 165 12.00 8.55 -18.48
C PRO A 165 12.32 8.36 -16.99
N GLU A 166 11.73 9.19 -16.15
CA GLU A 166 11.89 9.19 -14.70
C GLU A 166 11.40 7.88 -14.07
N SER A 167 10.29 7.31 -14.53
CA SER A 167 9.77 6.02 -14.05
C SER A 167 10.72 4.87 -14.39
N ARG A 168 11.28 4.87 -15.61
CA ARG A 168 12.29 3.87 -16.01
C ARG A 168 13.57 4.01 -15.20
N ALA A 169 14.01 5.24 -14.96
CA ALA A 169 15.18 5.51 -14.14
C ALA A 169 14.97 5.05 -12.69
N ALA A 170 13.77 5.27 -12.13
CA ALA A 170 13.40 4.77 -10.80
C ALA A 170 13.42 3.24 -10.74
N LEU A 171 12.79 2.54 -11.71
CA LEU A 171 12.83 1.08 -11.79
C LEU A 171 14.26 0.55 -11.91
N ALA A 172 15.12 1.19 -12.70
CA ALA A 172 16.52 0.80 -12.83
C ALA A 172 17.30 0.97 -11.52
N ARG A 173 17.07 2.07 -10.78
CA ARG A 173 17.65 2.25 -9.43
C ARG A 173 17.18 1.16 -8.47
N LEU A 174 15.87 0.89 -8.45
CA LEU A 174 15.26 -0.12 -7.60
C LEU A 174 15.78 -1.53 -7.89
N ALA A 175 16.00 -1.88 -9.17
CA ALA A 175 16.54 -3.18 -9.57
C ALA A 175 17.92 -3.48 -8.92
N THR A 176 18.69 -2.43 -8.65
CA THR A 176 20.01 -2.51 -8.00
C THR A 176 19.98 -2.19 -6.50
N HIS A 177 18.80 -1.92 -5.93
CA HIS A 177 18.71 -1.51 -4.54
C HIS A 177 18.87 -2.71 -3.59
N GLU A 178 19.88 -2.63 -2.73
CA GLU A 178 20.09 -3.58 -1.65
C GLU A 178 19.00 -3.40 -0.58
N GLY A 179 18.50 -4.51 -0.03
CA GLY A 179 17.47 -4.50 1.03
C GLY A 179 16.02 -4.63 0.55
N LEU A 180 15.77 -4.66 -0.76
CA LEU A 180 14.45 -5.06 -1.27
C LEU A 180 14.22 -6.57 -1.11
N PRO A 181 12.98 -6.99 -0.80
CA PRO A 181 12.57 -8.39 -0.90
C PRO A 181 12.84 -8.97 -2.30
N ASP A 182 13.13 -10.25 -2.37
CA ASP A 182 13.49 -10.91 -3.62
C ASP A 182 12.30 -10.89 -4.60
N GLU A 183 11.09 -11.07 -4.10
CA GLU A 183 9.84 -11.05 -4.86
C GLU A 183 9.63 -9.69 -5.56
N ILE A 184 9.92 -8.59 -4.85
CA ILE A 184 9.84 -7.24 -5.40
C ILE A 184 10.94 -7.02 -6.44
N ARG A 185 12.16 -7.49 -6.19
CA ARG A 185 13.26 -7.39 -7.16
C ARG A 185 12.95 -8.19 -8.43
N GLU A 186 12.41 -9.39 -8.28
CA GLU A 186 11.99 -10.23 -9.40
C GLU A 186 10.88 -9.59 -10.22
N LEU A 187 9.88 -8.98 -9.56
CA LEU A 187 8.83 -8.20 -10.22
C LEU A 187 9.43 -7.06 -11.05
N ILE A 188 10.34 -6.27 -10.48
CA ILE A 188 11.02 -5.17 -11.19
C ILE A 188 11.77 -5.70 -12.41
N LEU A 189 12.56 -6.77 -12.25
CA LEU A 189 13.34 -7.36 -13.33
C LEU A 189 12.45 -7.98 -14.42
N TYR A 190 11.32 -8.57 -14.04
CA TYR A 190 10.31 -9.05 -14.98
C TYR A 190 9.76 -7.89 -15.81
N GLU A 191 9.34 -6.80 -15.16
CA GLU A 191 8.74 -5.65 -15.84
C GLU A 191 9.72 -4.92 -16.76
N LEU A 192 10.99 -4.78 -16.34
CA LEU A 192 12.06 -4.23 -17.18
C LEU A 192 12.35 -5.09 -18.42
N ARG A 193 12.14 -6.42 -18.34
CA ARG A 193 12.32 -7.35 -19.48
C ARG A 193 11.11 -7.40 -20.41
N SER A 194 9.90 -7.32 -19.85
CA SER A 194 8.64 -7.51 -20.55
C SER A 194 8.22 -6.33 -21.45
N CYS A 195 8.99 -5.24 -21.47
CA CYS A 195 8.78 -4.14 -22.41
C CYS A 195 10.10 -3.72 -23.08
N PRO A 196 10.42 -4.28 -24.26
CA PRO A 196 11.42 -3.67 -25.12
C PRO A 196 10.91 -2.29 -25.55
N ASP A 197 11.78 -1.28 -25.48
CA ASP A 197 11.51 0.09 -25.94
C ASP A 197 10.71 0.05 -27.25
N ARG A 198 9.46 0.52 -27.22
CA ARG A 198 8.75 0.85 -28.46
C ARG A 198 9.45 2.09 -29.02
N ARG A 199 10.47 1.85 -29.84
CA ARG A 199 11.11 2.84 -30.69
C ARG A 199 10.13 3.40 -31.71
#